data_AF-A0A9E5BCW7-F1
#
_entry.id   AF-A0A9E5BCW7-F1
#
_cell.length_a   1.000
_cell.length_b   1.000
_cell.length_c   1.000
_cell.angle_alpha   90.00
_cell.angle_beta   90.00
_cell.angle_gamma   90.00
#
_symmetry.space_group_name_H-M   'P 1'
#
loop_
_entity.id
_entity.type
_entity.pdbx_description
1 polymer ?
#
loop_
_entity_poly.entity_id
_entity_poly.type
_entity_poly.pdbx_seq_one_letter_code
_entity_poly.pdbx_strand_id
1 'polypeptide(L)'
;VTGLVDPVTVEWDPRVCAIFGVSTDNLPTIVASRQVVGRVTGHGPLDGLQLAARLGDQQASLVGQGCIAPGRTKITFGTGGMLDMYTGGPGPTEAKRTPFGTFPIVAFSLDGATPQIHWGVEAIMLSAGTNVEWLCDDMGLIATPADSEAIALAVPDTGGVTYVPALLGLGTPEWDYGARGTLLGITRGTTKSHIVRAVLDGIAHRGADLLHAAINDAASRGVIAPDVIRIDGGMSRNAAFTRLLADATGKRVEVSPETESTTLGAAFLAGSATGLWSTLDEAVSTWKPATIVTPANDPAMRSESRRNWLDSVQKARGWIPDLSALDF
;
A
#
# COMPACT_ATOMS: atom_id res chain seq x y z
N VAL A 1 -1.54 -13.42 -1.16
CA VAL A 1 -2.75 -14.16 -1.60
C VAL A 1 -2.32 -15.48 -2.21
N THR A 2 -2.95 -16.61 -1.86
CA THR A 2 -2.54 -17.95 -2.36
C THR A 2 -3.03 -18.27 -3.76
N GLY A 3 -4.06 -17.55 -4.24
CA GLY A 3 -4.73 -17.85 -5.51
C GLY A 3 -5.62 -19.09 -5.46
N LEU A 4 -5.79 -19.73 -4.29
CA LEU A 4 -6.51 -20.99 -4.12
C LEU A 4 -7.87 -20.85 -3.42
N VAL A 5 -8.22 -19.65 -2.96
CA VAL A 5 -9.45 -19.36 -2.21
C VAL A 5 -10.49 -18.78 -3.16
N ASP A 6 -11.72 -19.28 -3.10
CA ASP A 6 -12.87 -18.65 -3.74
C ASP A 6 -13.19 -17.35 -2.98
N PRO A 7 -13.10 -16.16 -3.59
CA PRO A 7 -13.34 -14.90 -2.89
C PRO A 7 -14.82 -14.61 -2.62
N VAL A 8 -15.75 -15.40 -3.15
CA VAL A 8 -17.18 -15.26 -2.83
C VAL A 8 -17.50 -16.03 -1.55
N THR A 9 -17.05 -17.28 -1.46
CA THR A 9 -17.32 -18.14 -0.28
C THR A 9 -16.26 -18.00 0.82
N VAL A 10 -15.06 -17.55 0.46
CA VAL A 10 -13.87 -17.49 1.32
C VAL A 10 -13.46 -18.87 1.84
N GLU A 11 -13.65 -19.88 0.99
CA GLU A 11 -13.24 -21.26 1.21
C GLU A 11 -12.20 -21.68 0.15
N TRP A 12 -11.47 -22.77 0.39
CA TRP A 12 -10.58 -23.34 -0.63
C TRP A 12 -11.40 -23.74 -1.87
N ASP A 13 -11.07 -23.23 -3.06
CA ASP A 13 -11.73 -23.62 -4.31
C ASP A 13 -11.16 -24.96 -4.79
N PRO A 14 -11.93 -26.07 -4.74
CA PRO A 14 -11.42 -27.38 -5.11
C PRO A 14 -11.03 -27.46 -6.60
N ARG A 15 -11.67 -26.66 -7.45
CA ARG A 15 -11.38 -26.61 -8.90
C ARG A 15 -10.02 -25.96 -9.14
N VAL A 16 -9.75 -24.85 -8.47
CA VAL A 16 -8.46 -24.15 -8.59
C VAL A 16 -7.34 -24.99 -7.97
N CYS A 17 -7.59 -25.58 -6.80
CA CYS A 17 -6.65 -26.51 -6.18
C CYS A 17 -6.29 -27.68 -7.12
N ALA A 18 -7.29 -28.27 -7.80
CA ALA A 18 -7.06 -29.35 -8.76
C ALA A 18 -6.21 -28.92 -9.98
N ILE A 19 -6.37 -27.70 -10.49
CA ILE A 19 -5.54 -27.16 -11.58
C ILE A 19 -4.06 -27.13 -11.19
N PHE A 20 -3.76 -26.76 -9.95
CA PHE A 20 -2.40 -26.70 -9.43
C PHE A 20 -1.90 -28.03 -8.83
N GLY A 21 -2.71 -29.10 -8.89
CA GLY A 21 -2.35 -30.40 -8.31
C GLY A 21 -2.27 -30.40 -6.78
N VAL A 22 -2.99 -29.49 -6.11
CA VAL A 22 -3.04 -29.37 -4.65
C VAL A 22 -4.30 -30.05 -4.13
N SER A 23 -4.14 -30.97 -3.16
CA SER A 23 -5.30 -31.54 -2.43
C SER A 23 -5.78 -30.57 -1.37
N THR A 24 -7.10 -30.35 -1.28
CA THR A 24 -7.72 -29.55 -0.21
C THR A 24 -7.50 -30.13 1.18
N ASP A 25 -7.28 -31.44 1.29
CA ASP A 25 -7.01 -32.11 2.57
C ASP A 25 -5.66 -31.72 3.19
N ASN A 26 -4.75 -31.20 2.36
CA ASN A 26 -3.44 -30.71 2.81
C ASN A 26 -3.46 -29.22 3.20
N LEU A 27 -4.58 -28.53 3.02
CA LEU A 27 -4.69 -27.10 3.27
C LEU A 27 -5.16 -26.83 4.71
N PRO A 28 -4.66 -25.75 5.35
CA PRO A 28 -5.08 -25.42 6.71
C PRO A 28 -6.56 -25.01 6.75
N THR A 29 -7.21 -25.24 7.88
CA THR A 29 -8.56 -24.72 8.11
C THR A 29 -8.55 -23.19 8.08
N ILE A 30 -9.37 -22.60 7.20
CA ILE A 30 -9.60 -21.16 7.17
C ILE A 30 -10.47 -20.79 8.38
N VAL A 31 -10.06 -19.76 9.10
CA VAL A 31 -10.75 -19.25 10.29
C VAL A 31 -10.84 -17.73 10.21
N ALA A 32 -11.64 -17.12 11.08
CA ALA A 32 -11.74 -15.67 11.12
C ALA A 32 -10.43 -15.00 11.56
N SER A 33 -10.17 -13.79 11.07
CA SER A 33 -9.01 -12.99 11.47
C SER A 33 -9.02 -12.69 12.96
N ARG A 34 -10.20 -12.40 13.52
CA ARG A 34 -10.45 -12.26 14.95
C ARG A 34 -11.14 -13.53 15.45
N GLN A 35 -10.37 -14.46 16.01
CA GLN A 35 -10.89 -15.70 16.59
C GLN A 35 -9.84 -16.30 17.53
N VAL A 36 -10.27 -16.75 18.72
CA VAL A 36 -9.43 -17.60 19.56
C VAL A 36 -9.43 -19.03 19.01
N VAL A 37 -8.29 -19.44 18.49
CA VAL A 37 -8.09 -20.72 17.79
C VAL A 37 -7.35 -21.77 18.61
N GLY A 38 -6.81 -21.37 19.76
CA GLY A 38 -5.97 -22.21 20.59
C GLY A 38 -5.12 -21.40 21.54
N ARG A 39 -4.24 -22.11 22.25
CA ARG A 39 -3.25 -21.54 23.16
C ARG A 39 -1.86 -21.95 22.71
N VAL A 40 -0.89 -21.08 22.96
CA VAL A 40 0.52 -21.44 22.84
C VAL A 40 0.79 -22.57 23.82
N THR A 41 1.43 -23.64 23.33
CA THR A 41 1.88 -24.77 24.14
C THR A 41 3.39 -24.86 24.03
N GLY A 42 4.09 -24.83 25.16
CA GLY A 42 5.54 -24.94 25.18
C GLY A 42 6.14 -24.64 26.54
N HIS A 43 7.42 -24.28 26.55
CA HIS A 43 8.11 -23.79 27.74
C HIS A 43 8.62 -22.38 27.45
N GLY A 44 8.13 -21.38 28.20
CA GLY A 44 8.59 -20.01 28.03
C GLY A 44 7.55 -18.96 28.43
N PRO A 45 7.87 -17.67 28.23
CA PRO A 45 7.05 -16.55 28.70
C PRO A 45 5.71 -16.40 27.98
N LEU A 46 5.49 -17.12 26.88
CA LEU A 46 4.27 -17.08 26.09
C LEU A 46 3.36 -18.29 26.34
N ASP A 47 3.77 -19.24 27.18
CA ASP A 47 3.00 -20.46 27.41
C ASP A 47 1.59 -20.15 27.98
N GLY A 48 0.59 -20.84 27.44
CA GLY A 48 -0.81 -20.63 27.82
C GLY A 48 -1.49 -19.39 27.23
N LEU A 49 -0.77 -18.47 26.56
CA LEU A 49 -1.38 -17.31 25.91
C LEU A 49 -2.32 -17.72 24.77
N GLN A 50 -3.41 -16.98 24.61
CA GLN A 50 -4.39 -17.22 23.56
C GLN A 50 -3.87 -16.73 22.21
N LEU A 51 -4.02 -17.56 21.18
CA LEU A 51 -3.85 -17.17 19.78
C LEU A 51 -5.18 -16.60 19.30
N ALA A 52 -5.36 -15.28 19.40
CA ALA A 52 -6.66 -14.63 19.26
C ALA A 52 -6.86 -13.82 17.96
N ALA A 53 -5.79 -13.55 17.22
CA ALA A 53 -5.88 -12.83 15.95
C ALA A 53 -4.80 -13.28 14.96
N ARG A 54 -5.14 -13.17 13.66
CA ARG A 54 -4.27 -13.50 12.53
C ARG A 54 -4.68 -12.65 11.32
N LEU A 55 -3.72 -11.94 10.72
CA LEU A 55 -3.94 -11.15 9.52
C LEU A 55 -2.73 -11.25 8.60
N GLY A 56 -2.91 -11.00 7.31
CA GLY A 56 -1.81 -10.61 6.43
C GLY A 56 -1.20 -9.29 6.89
N ASP A 57 0.06 -9.04 6.57
CA ASP A 57 0.81 -7.87 7.03
C ASP A 57 0.17 -6.55 6.57
N GLN A 58 -0.20 -6.46 5.30
CA GLN A 58 -0.81 -5.26 4.72
C GLN A 58 -2.20 -4.98 5.31
N GLN A 59 -3.00 -6.02 5.48
CA GLN A 59 -4.30 -5.98 6.14
C GLN A 59 -4.19 -5.64 7.63
N ALA A 60 -3.17 -6.18 8.32
CA ALA A 60 -2.87 -5.80 9.69
C ALA A 60 -2.49 -4.33 9.78
N SER A 61 -1.65 -3.82 8.87
CA SER A 61 -1.33 -2.40 8.82
C SER A 61 -2.58 -1.54 8.56
N LEU A 62 -3.49 -1.95 7.67
CA LEU A 62 -4.78 -1.28 7.48
C LEU A 62 -5.59 -1.16 8.79
N VAL A 63 -5.70 -2.25 9.56
CA VAL A 63 -6.37 -2.23 10.88
C VAL A 63 -5.59 -1.40 11.90
N GLY A 64 -4.26 -1.53 11.96
CA GLY A 64 -3.38 -0.82 12.88
C GLY A 64 -3.38 0.69 12.65
N GLN A 65 -3.56 1.10 11.40
CA GLN A 65 -3.80 2.47 10.98
C GLN A 65 -5.24 2.92 11.27
N GLY A 66 -6.09 2.12 11.91
CA GLY A 66 -7.49 2.44 12.21
C GLY A 66 -8.39 2.61 10.98
N CYS A 67 -8.02 2.01 9.84
CA CYS A 67 -8.76 2.11 8.58
C CYS A 67 -9.85 1.03 8.50
N ILE A 68 -10.85 1.12 9.38
CA ILE A 68 -11.95 0.14 9.49
C ILE A 68 -13.33 0.69 9.05
N ALA A 69 -13.33 1.82 8.33
CA ALA A 69 -14.54 2.44 7.79
C ALA A 69 -14.40 2.70 6.28
N PRO A 70 -15.50 2.64 5.48
CA PRO A 70 -15.43 2.81 4.03
C PRO A 70 -14.65 4.05 3.59
N GLY A 71 -13.71 3.86 2.66
CA GLY A 71 -12.85 4.90 2.11
C GLY A 71 -11.58 5.15 2.93
N ARG A 72 -11.50 4.69 4.18
CA ARG A 72 -10.25 4.79 4.96
C ARG A 72 -9.15 4.01 4.26
N THR A 73 -8.04 4.71 4.02
CA THR A 73 -6.97 4.24 3.14
C THR A 73 -5.63 4.42 3.83
N LYS A 74 -4.77 3.41 3.74
CA LYS A 74 -3.35 3.52 4.10
C LYS A 74 -2.45 3.23 2.91
N ILE A 75 -1.21 3.72 2.97
CA ILE A 75 -0.14 3.34 2.06
C ILE A 75 1.12 3.01 2.87
N THR A 76 1.61 1.78 2.74
CA THR A 76 2.89 1.34 3.30
C THR A 76 3.99 1.57 2.27
N PHE A 77 5.00 2.38 2.60
CA PHE A 77 6.16 2.63 1.74
C PHE A 77 7.42 1.92 2.29
N GLY A 78 7.59 0.66 1.89
CA GLY A 78 8.79 -0.14 2.11
C GLY A 78 9.61 -0.29 0.83
N THR A 79 10.17 -1.48 0.57
CA THR A 79 10.84 -1.83 -0.70
C THR A 79 9.93 -1.54 -1.90
N GLY A 80 8.70 -2.04 -1.85
CA GLY A 80 7.58 -1.62 -2.70
C GLY A 80 6.64 -0.64 -1.99
N GLY A 81 5.52 -0.32 -2.63
CA GLY A 81 4.44 0.48 -2.05
C GLY A 81 3.12 -0.30 -2.08
N MET A 82 2.43 -0.39 -0.95
CA MET A 82 1.17 -1.14 -0.83
C MET A 82 0.08 -0.22 -0.30
N LEU A 83 -0.89 0.12 -1.14
CA LEU A 83 -2.07 0.87 -0.75
C LEU A 83 -3.23 -0.08 -0.50
N ASP A 84 -3.84 0.05 0.66
CA ASP A 84 -5.07 -0.65 1.00
C ASP A 84 -6.17 0.35 1.32
N MET A 85 -7.33 0.18 0.69
CA MET A 85 -8.53 0.94 0.98
C MET A 85 -9.61 0.01 1.51
N TYR A 86 -10.12 0.30 2.69
CA TYR A 86 -11.26 -0.42 3.24
C TYR A 86 -12.53 -0.03 2.47
N THR A 87 -13.25 -1.03 1.95
CA THR A 87 -14.53 -0.85 1.25
C THR A 87 -15.73 -1.30 2.08
N GLY A 88 -15.51 -2.14 3.10
CA GLY A 88 -16.60 -2.73 3.89
C GLY A 88 -17.20 -3.94 3.17
N GLY A 89 -18.52 -4.01 3.05
CA GLY A 89 -19.21 -5.06 2.29
C GLY A 89 -20.28 -4.46 1.36
N PRO A 90 -20.80 -5.22 0.39
CA PRO A 90 -20.51 -6.64 0.12
C PRO A 90 -19.15 -6.88 -0.55
N GLY A 91 -18.70 -8.13 -0.53
CA GLY A 91 -17.46 -8.58 -1.17
C GLY A 91 -17.51 -8.56 -2.71
N PRO A 92 -16.40 -8.92 -3.38
CA PRO A 92 -16.38 -9.04 -4.82
C PRO A 92 -17.31 -10.17 -5.29
N THR A 93 -17.83 -10.04 -6.51
CA THR A 93 -18.57 -11.12 -7.17
C THR A 93 -17.68 -12.04 -8.00
N GLU A 94 -16.42 -11.66 -8.21
CA GLU A 94 -15.46 -12.36 -9.06
C GLU A 94 -14.02 -12.25 -8.53
N ALA A 95 -13.22 -13.27 -8.82
CA ALA A 95 -11.82 -13.43 -8.39
C ALA A 95 -10.82 -12.83 -9.39
N LYS A 96 -10.97 -11.56 -9.76
CA LYS A 96 -10.13 -10.94 -10.79
C LYS A 96 -9.67 -9.53 -10.43
N ARG A 97 -8.61 -9.10 -11.11
CA ARG A 97 -8.18 -7.70 -11.13
C ARG A 97 -9.36 -6.80 -11.53
N THR A 98 -9.51 -5.71 -10.80
CA THR A 98 -10.59 -4.74 -11.03
C THR A 98 -10.30 -3.86 -12.25
N PRO A 99 -11.30 -3.11 -12.78
CA PRO A 99 -11.13 -2.29 -13.98
C PRO A 99 -10.00 -1.25 -13.91
N PHE A 100 -9.70 -0.70 -12.73
CA PHE A 100 -8.61 0.28 -12.56
C PHE A 100 -7.31 -0.35 -12.03
N GLY A 101 -7.21 -1.68 -12.05
CA GLY A 101 -5.96 -2.39 -11.77
C GLY A 101 -5.67 -2.63 -10.29
N THR A 102 -6.66 -2.53 -9.41
CA THR A 102 -6.55 -3.00 -8.02
C THR A 102 -6.98 -4.47 -7.90
N PHE A 103 -6.76 -5.06 -6.73
CA PHE A 103 -7.25 -6.40 -6.40
C PHE A 103 -8.19 -6.33 -5.20
N PRO A 104 -9.32 -7.04 -5.21
CA PRO A 104 -10.14 -7.17 -4.01
C PRO A 104 -9.38 -8.00 -2.97
N ILE A 105 -9.45 -7.56 -1.71
CA ILE A 105 -8.82 -8.25 -0.58
C ILE A 105 -9.83 -8.43 0.55
N VAL A 106 -9.68 -9.51 1.31
CA VAL A 106 -10.27 -9.57 2.65
C VAL A 106 -9.44 -8.67 3.55
N ALA A 107 -10.02 -7.59 4.06
CA ALA A 107 -9.38 -6.67 4.99
C ALA A 107 -9.23 -7.33 6.38
N PHE A 108 -10.29 -7.93 6.89
CA PHE A 108 -10.28 -8.79 8.07
C PHE A 108 -11.62 -9.52 8.17
N SER A 109 -11.69 -10.54 9.01
CA SER A 109 -12.96 -11.18 9.36
C SER A 109 -13.15 -11.33 10.86
N LEU A 110 -14.40 -11.25 11.30
CA LEU A 110 -14.80 -11.37 12.70
C LEU A 110 -15.56 -12.68 12.89
N ASP A 111 -15.24 -13.39 13.97
CA ASP A 111 -15.96 -14.57 14.42
C ASP A 111 -17.38 -14.25 14.91
N GLY A 112 -18.27 -15.25 14.88
CA GLY A 112 -19.67 -15.12 15.30
C GLY A 112 -20.55 -16.25 14.79
N ALA A 113 -21.86 -16.19 15.07
CA ALA A 113 -22.83 -17.18 14.56
C ALA A 113 -22.83 -17.24 13.02
N THR A 114 -22.60 -16.10 12.38
CA THR A 114 -22.23 -15.97 10.97
C THR A 114 -20.97 -15.12 10.89
N PRO A 115 -19.84 -15.65 10.36
CA PRO A 115 -18.62 -14.88 10.20
C PRO A 115 -18.85 -13.63 9.37
N GLN A 116 -18.35 -12.49 9.84
CA GLN A 116 -18.43 -11.22 9.11
C GLN A 116 -17.12 -10.99 8.37
N ILE A 117 -17.18 -10.89 7.05
CA ILE A 117 -16.01 -10.65 6.21
C ILE A 117 -16.03 -9.18 5.77
N HIS A 118 -14.96 -8.47 6.09
CA HIS A 118 -14.76 -7.09 5.71
C HIS A 118 -13.78 -7.03 4.53
N TRP A 119 -14.11 -6.24 3.52
CA TRP A 119 -13.37 -6.17 2.27
C TRP A 119 -12.65 -4.84 2.08
N GLY A 120 -11.63 -4.90 1.24
CA GLY A 120 -10.96 -3.73 0.70
C GLY A 120 -10.54 -3.95 -0.74
N VAL A 121 -9.80 -2.96 -1.26
CA VAL A 121 -9.02 -3.06 -2.48
C VAL A 121 -7.56 -2.75 -2.20
N GLU A 122 -6.67 -3.49 -2.85
CA GLU A 122 -5.21 -3.37 -2.74
C GLU A 122 -4.63 -2.88 -4.07
N ALA A 123 -3.74 -1.90 -4.01
CA ALA A 123 -3.01 -1.35 -5.14
C ALA A 123 -1.50 -1.43 -4.87
N ILE A 124 -0.74 -1.84 -5.89
CA ILE A 124 0.65 -2.29 -5.71
C ILE A 124 1.61 -1.47 -6.56
N MET A 125 2.64 -0.93 -5.92
CA MET A 125 3.83 -0.34 -6.53
C MET A 125 5.01 -1.29 -6.32
N LEU A 126 5.58 -1.80 -7.40
CA LEU A 126 6.62 -2.85 -7.35
C LEU A 126 7.94 -2.35 -6.75
N SER A 127 8.29 -1.08 -6.98
CA SER A 127 9.50 -0.45 -6.47
C SER A 127 9.18 0.95 -5.94
N ALA A 128 9.28 1.12 -4.62
CA ALA A 128 9.20 2.40 -3.92
C ALA A 128 10.55 2.71 -3.26
N GLY A 129 10.79 2.18 -2.06
CA GLY A 129 12.06 2.29 -1.33
C GLY A 129 13.25 1.74 -2.11
N THR A 130 13.04 0.73 -2.97
CA THR A 130 14.07 0.22 -3.89
C THR A 130 14.69 1.30 -4.77
N ASN A 131 13.94 2.35 -5.15
CA ASN A 131 14.52 3.43 -5.96
C ASN A 131 15.44 4.34 -5.12
N VAL A 132 15.17 4.46 -3.81
CA VAL A 132 16.06 5.19 -2.89
C VAL A 132 17.29 4.34 -2.57
N GLU A 133 17.13 3.04 -2.38
CA GLU A 133 18.24 2.08 -2.24
C GLU A 133 19.12 2.11 -3.50
N TRP A 134 18.54 2.10 -4.70
CA TRP A 134 19.25 2.23 -5.97
C TRP A 134 20.07 3.52 -6.07
N LEU A 135 19.57 4.65 -5.53
CA LEU A 135 20.36 5.89 -5.44
C LEU A 135 21.60 5.75 -4.53
N CYS A 136 21.52 4.88 -3.52
CA CYS A 136 22.59 4.63 -2.56
C CYS A 136 23.60 3.62 -3.11
N ASP A 137 23.11 2.41 -3.34
CA ASP A 137 23.93 1.21 -3.47
C ASP A 137 24.49 1.07 -4.88
N ASP A 138 23.71 1.48 -5.90
CA ASP A 138 24.08 1.30 -7.31
C ASP A 138 24.61 2.58 -7.94
N MET A 139 23.91 3.70 -7.74
CA MET A 139 24.28 4.97 -8.36
C MET A 139 25.32 5.77 -7.57
N GLY A 140 25.52 5.46 -6.28
CA GLY A 140 26.42 6.19 -5.40
C GLY A 140 26.09 7.68 -5.28
N LEU A 141 24.83 8.06 -5.55
CA LEU A 141 24.40 9.45 -5.50
C LEU A 141 24.18 9.89 -4.06
N ILE A 142 23.77 9.03 -3.14
CA ILE A 142 23.63 9.36 -1.72
C ILE A 142 24.31 8.26 -0.88
N ALA A 143 24.75 8.55 0.34
CA ALA A 143 25.46 7.55 1.15
C ALA A 143 24.50 6.64 1.90
N THR A 144 23.37 7.19 2.36
CA THR A 144 22.30 6.47 3.03
C THR A 144 20.92 6.94 2.55
N PRO A 145 19.87 6.12 2.69
CA PRO A 145 18.50 6.56 2.38
C PRO A 145 18.08 7.80 3.17
N ALA A 146 18.58 7.99 4.40
CA ALA A 146 18.28 9.15 5.24
C ALA A 146 18.82 10.47 4.64
N ASP A 147 19.93 10.43 3.92
CA ASP A 147 20.52 11.62 3.29
C ASP A 147 19.63 12.19 2.16
N SER A 148 18.71 11.37 1.63
CA SER A 148 17.81 11.78 0.54
C SER A 148 16.99 13.02 0.90
N GLU A 149 16.57 13.19 2.16
CA GLU A 149 15.79 14.36 2.59
C GLU A 149 16.58 15.65 2.44
N ALA A 150 17.74 15.75 3.09
CA ALA A 150 18.56 16.96 3.07
C ALA A 150 19.02 17.31 1.64
N ILE A 151 19.34 16.30 0.83
CA ILE A 151 19.80 16.48 -0.55
C ILE A 151 18.66 16.93 -1.47
N ALA A 152 17.46 16.39 -1.30
CA ALA A 152 16.27 16.79 -2.06
C ALA A 152 15.76 18.19 -1.69
N LEU A 153 16.05 18.66 -0.47
CA LEU A 153 15.71 20.00 0.01
C LEU A 153 16.77 21.06 -0.35
N ALA A 154 17.93 20.66 -0.87
CA ALA A 154 18.97 21.60 -1.31
C ALA A 154 18.59 22.36 -2.60
N VAL A 155 17.51 21.95 -3.27
CA VAL A 155 16.93 22.61 -4.45
C VAL A 155 15.45 22.91 -4.19
N PRO A 156 14.89 24.01 -4.73
CA PRO A 156 13.49 24.37 -4.50
C PRO A 156 12.51 23.42 -5.21
N ASP A 157 12.91 22.86 -6.35
CA ASP A 157 12.09 22.00 -7.21
C ASP A 157 12.95 20.95 -7.96
N THR A 158 12.36 20.20 -8.88
CA THR A 158 13.07 19.18 -9.68
C THR A 158 13.84 19.77 -10.87
N GLY A 159 13.76 21.08 -11.13
CA GLY A 159 14.37 21.71 -12.30
C GLY A 159 13.83 21.20 -13.64
N GLY A 160 12.58 20.72 -13.66
CA GLY A 160 11.95 20.09 -14.82
C GLY A 160 12.31 18.61 -15.02
N VAL A 161 13.10 18.03 -14.12
CA VAL A 161 13.43 16.60 -14.15
C VAL A 161 12.26 15.77 -13.63
N THR A 162 11.93 14.70 -14.33
CA THR A 162 10.94 13.70 -13.87
C THR A 162 11.58 12.32 -13.87
N TYR A 163 11.33 11.54 -12.82
CA TYR A 163 11.74 10.15 -12.73
C TYR A 163 10.52 9.23 -12.60
N VAL A 164 10.37 8.28 -13.53
CA VAL A 164 9.37 7.22 -13.44
C VAL A 164 10.01 6.01 -12.72
N PRO A 165 9.57 5.64 -11.50
CA PRO A 165 10.22 4.61 -10.68
C PRO A 165 9.75 3.20 -11.07
N ALA A 166 10.14 2.78 -12.27
CA ALA A 166 9.78 1.50 -12.87
C ALA A 166 11.00 0.56 -12.97
N LEU A 167 11.90 0.55 -11.98
CA LEU A 167 13.07 -0.34 -11.99
C LEU A 167 12.67 -1.82 -12.15
N LEU A 168 11.53 -2.20 -11.59
CA LEU A 168 10.95 -3.55 -11.69
C LEU A 168 9.67 -3.59 -12.54
N GLY A 169 9.44 -2.60 -13.40
CA GLY A 169 8.17 -2.40 -14.11
C GLY A 169 7.16 -1.57 -13.30
N LEU A 170 5.94 -1.46 -13.83
CA LEU A 170 4.83 -0.74 -13.21
C LEU A 170 3.75 -1.73 -12.74
N GLY A 171 3.35 -1.63 -11.48
CA GLY A 171 2.14 -2.29 -10.96
C GLY A 171 0.87 -1.48 -11.27
N THR A 172 -0.08 -1.44 -10.34
CA THR A 172 -1.32 -0.65 -10.45
C THR A 172 -1.06 0.80 -10.89
N PRO A 173 -1.86 1.39 -11.79
CA PRO A 173 -3.02 0.80 -12.49
C PRO A 173 -2.66 0.01 -13.76
N GLU A 174 -1.46 0.21 -14.31
CA GLU A 174 -1.13 -0.20 -15.68
C GLU A 174 -0.69 -1.67 -15.81
N TRP A 175 -0.04 -2.23 -14.78
CA TRP A 175 0.52 -3.59 -14.79
C TRP A 175 1.48 -3.86 -15.97
N ASP A 176 2.28 -2.86 -16.34
CA ASP A 176 3.30 -2.98 -17.38
C ASP A 176 4.65 -3.43 -16.78
N TYR A 177 4.90 -4.74 -16.75
CA TYR A 177 6.16 -5.32 -16.28
C TYR A 177 7.35 -5.04 -17.20
N GLY A 178 7.10 -4.61 -18.44
CA GLY A 178 8.14 -4.21 -19.39
C GLY A 178 8.54 -2.74 -19.30
N ALA A 179 7.81 -1.91 -18.56
CA ALA A 179 8.20 -0.54 -18.27
C ALA A 179 9.55 -0.47 -17.54
N ARG A 180 10.33 0.61 -17.73
CA ARG A 180 11.65 0.75 -17.09
C ARG A 180 11.86 2.11 -16.44
N GLY A 181 12.71 2.12 -15.41
CA GLY A 181 13.13 3.32 -14.71
C GLY A 181 13.62 4.38 -15.71
N THR A 182 12.95 5.52 -15.76
CA THR A 182 13.16 6.51 -16.83
C THR A 182 13.34 7.90 -16.22
N LEU A 183 14.47 8.55 -16.53
CA LEU A 183 14.78 9.91 -16.12
C LEU A 183 14.65 10.85 -17.34
N LEU A 184 13.78 11.84 -17.25
CA LEU A 184 13.46 12.79 -18.33
C LEU A 184 13.75 14.23 -17.89
N GLY A 185 13.90 15.14 -18.86
CA GLY A 185 13.99 16.58 -18.60
C GLY A 185 15.37 17.07 -18.15
N ILE A 186 16.42 16.26 -18.27
CA ILE A 186 17.79 16.64 -17.89
C ILE A 186 18.30 17.78 -18.78
N THR A 187 18.90 18.79 -18.14
CA THR A 187 19.61 19.88 -18.80
C THR A 187 21.04 20.00 -18.24
N ARG A 188 21.86 20.88 -18.82
CA ARG A 188 23.22 21.16 -18.30
C ARG A 188 23.21 21.67 -16.85
N GLY A 189 22.11 22.28 -16.40
CA GLY A 189 21.96 22.78 -15.03
C GLY A 189 21.48 21.75 -14.02
N THR A 190 21.10 20.54 -14.46
CA THR A 190 20.65 19.47 -13.58
C THR A 190 21.78 19.03 -12.66
N THR A 191 21.45 18.83 -11.38
CA THR A 191 22.41 18.45 -10.32
C THR A 191 21.94 17.15 -9.66
N LYS A 192 22.82 16.56 -8.84
CA LYS A 192 22.47 15.43 -7.97
C LYS A 192 21.21 15.70 -7.14
N SER A 193 21.06 16.90 -6.58
CA SER A 193 19.89 17.27 -5.77
C SER A 193 18.59 17.23 -6.57
N HIS A 194 18.60 17.68 -7.82
CA HIS A 194 17.43 17.58 -8.70
C HIS A 194 17.04 16.12 -8.99
N ILE A 195 18.03 15.23 -9.20
CA ILE A 195 17.78 13.81 -9.45
C ILE A 195 17.19 13.14 -8.20
N VAL A 196 17.80 13.34 -7.03
CA VAL A 196 17.28 12.78 -5.77
C VAL A 196 15.87 13.31 -5.48
N ARG A 197 15.62 14.61 -5.71
CA ARG A 197 14.28 15.20 -5.58
C ARG A 197 13.29 14.57 -6.55
N ALA A 198 13.66 14.38 -7.81
CA ALA A 198 12.81 13.75 -8.83
C ALA A 198 12.48 12.29 -8.51
N VAL A 199 13.39 11.54 -7.89
CA VAL A 199 13.11 10.17 -7.43
C VAL A 199 12.04 10.16 -6.33
N LEU A 200 12.19 10.99 -5.30
CA LEU A 200 11.18 11.10 -4.23
C LEU A 200 9.83 11.57 -4.77
N ASP A 201 9.85 12.54 -5.68
CA ASP A 201 8.65 13.08 -6.33
C ASP A 201 7.96 12.03 -7.20
N GLY A 202 8.71 11.26 -7.99
CA GLY A 202 8.20 10.15 -8.79
C GLY A 202 7.51 9.08 -7.94
N ILE A 203 8.09 8.71 -6.79
CA ILE A 203 7.48 7.76 -5.85
C ILE A 203 6.19 8.33 -5.26
N ALA A 204 6.17 9.62 -4.89
CA ALA A 204 4.96 10.30 -4.41
C ALA A 204 3.86 10.31 -5.46
N HIS A 205 4.22 10.59 -6.72
CA HIS A 205 3.30 10.55 -7.85
C HIS A 205 2.76 9.14 -8.11
N ARG A 206 3.57 8.09 -7.97
CA ARG A 206 3.08 6.71 -7.99
C ARG A 206 2.12 6.42 -6.85
N GLY A 207 2.36 6.93 -5.64
CA GLY A 207 1.41 6.82 -4.53
C GLY A 207 0.04 7.41 -4.88
N ALA A 208 0.02 8.53 -5.60
CA ALA A 208 -1.22 9.12 -6.13
C ALA A 208 -1.84 8.30 -7.27
N ASP A 209 -1.06 7.63 -8.13
CA ASP A 209 -1.59 6.68 -9.12
C ASP A 209 -2.35 5.54 -8.41
N LEU A 210 -1.76 4.94 -7.36
CA LEU A 210 -2.40 3.89 -6.58
C LEU A 210 -3.71 4.39 -5.96
N LEU A 211 -3.70 5.59 -5.36
CA LEU A 211 -4.87 6.15 -4.70
C LEU A 211 -6.02 6.39 -5.69
N HIS A 212 -5.71 6.95 -6.87
CA HIS A 212 -6.72 7.17 -7.90
C HIS A 212 -7.32 5.86 -8.40
N ALA A 213 -6.50 4.82 -8.61
CA ALA A 213 -6.97 3.49 -8.98
C ALA A 213 -7.96 2.92 -7.94
N ALA A 214 -7.56 2.94 -6.67
CA ALA A 214 -8.39 2.43 -5.57
C ALA A 214 -9.70 3.21 -5.41
N ILE A 215 -9.68 4.54 -5.52
CA ILE A 215 -10.89 5.38 -5.46
C ILE A 215 -11.85 4.99 -6.59
N ASN A 216 -11.36 4.86 -7.82
CA ASN A 216 -12.21 4.58 -8.97
C ASN A 216 -12.84 3.18 -8.91
N ASP A 217 -12.08 2.18 -8.46
CA ASP A 217 -12.61 0.83 -8.25
C ASP A 217 -13.63 0.79 -7.10
N ALA A 218 -13.33 1.46 -5.99
CA ALA A 218 -14.21 1.49 -4.82
C ALA A 218 -15.49 2.32 -5.05
N ALA A 219 -15.46 3.31 -5.95
CA ALA A 219 -16.63 4.11 -6.31
C ALA A 219 -17.78 3.27 -6.87
N SER A 220 -17.47 2.17 -7.59
CA SER A 220 -18.48 1.21 -8.06
C SER A 220 -19.27 0.53 -6.93
N ARG A 221 -18.73 0.57 -5.70
CA ARG A 221 -19.33 0.04 -4.47
C ARG A 221 -19.93 1.14 -3.58
N GLY A 222 -20.05 2.37 -4.08
CA GLY A 222 -20.57 3.51 -3.34
C GLY A 222 -19.60 4.08 -2.30
N VAL A 223 -18.32 3.71 -2.35
CA VAL A 223 -17.30 4.25 -1.45
C VAL A 223 -16.87 5.64 -1.95
N ILE A 224 -16.88 6.61 -1.04
CA ILE A 224 -16.49 7.99 -1.34
C ILE A 224 -14.97 8.13 -1.19
N ALA A 225 -14.36 8.95 -2.06
CA ALA A 225 -12.94 9.28 -1.98
C ALA A 225 -12.56 9.83 -0.60
N PRO A 226 -11.46 9.37 0.02
CA PRO A 226 -11.04 9.89 1.31
C PRO A 226 -10.50 11.31 1.21
N ASP A 227 -10.68 12.10 2.27
CA ASP A 227 -9.98 13.38 2.46
C ASP A 227 -8.57 13.20 3.06
N VAL A 228 -8.35 12.05 3.68
CA VAL A 228 -7.13 11.72 4.43
C VAL A 228 -6.60 10.37 3.97
N ILE A 229 -5.31 10.30 3.71
CA ILE A 229 -4.59 9.04 3.59
C ILE A 229 -3.63 8.89 4.76
N ARG A 230 -3.44 7.65 5.22
CA ARG A 230 -2.46 7.33 6.25
C ARG A 230 -1.24 6.65 5.66
N ILE A 231 -0.06 6.90 6.20
CA ILE A 231 1.17 6.26 5.70
C ILE A 231 2.01 5.66 6.82
N ASP A 232 2.74 4.61 6.48
CA ASP A 232 3.73 3.94 7.32
C ASP A 232 4.90 3.43 6.45
N GLY A 233 5.84 2.70 7.06
CA GLY A 233 7.06 2.24 6.40
C GLY A 233 8.20 3.25 6.44
N GLY A 234 9.40 2.81 6.07
CA GLY A 234 10.64 3.56 6.26
C GLY A 234 10.65 4.94 5.59
N MET A 235 10.03 5.07 4.42
CA MET A 235 9.99 6.35 3.70
C MET A 235 9.09 7.39 4.37
N SER A 236 8.11 6.97 5.19
CA SER A 236 7.18 7.91 5.87
C SER A 236 7.89 8.86 6.84
N ARG A 237 9.12 8.53 7.27
CA ARG A 237 9.98 9.37 8.10
C ARG A 237 10.65 10.52 7.35
N ASN A 238 10.68 10.47 6.02
CA ASN A 238 11.26 11.51 5.18
C ASN A 238 10.23 12.64 4.99
N ALA A 239 10.46 13.79 5.63
CA ALA A 239 9.52 14.90 5.62
C ALA A 239 9.37 15.56 4.25
N ALA A 240 10.42 15.53 3.41
CA ALA A 240 10.33 16.00 2.04
C ALA A 240 9.40 15.09 1.21
N PHE A 241 9.56 13.78 1.32
CA PHE A 241 8.70 12.80 0.66
C PHE A 241 7.23 12.94 1.10
N THR A 242 6.97 13.02 2.41
CA THR A 242 5.60 13.14 2.93
C THR A 242 4.87 14.38 2.41
N ARG A 243 5.58 15.51 2.24
CA ARG A 243 5.02 16.72 1.61
C ARG A 243 4.74 16.50 0.12
N LEU A 244 5.68 15.91 -0.62
CA LEU A 244 5.48 15.58 -2.04
C LEU A 244 4.28 14.67 -2.25
N LEU A 245 4.08 13.68 -1.37
CA LEU A 245 2.92 12.80 -1.41
C LEU A 245 1.60 13.55 -1.15
N ALA A 246 1.58 14.46 -0.17
CA ALA A 246 0.39 15.28 0.09
C ALA A 246 0.05 16.15 -1.13
N ASP A 247 1.05 16.76 -1.78
CA ASP A 247 0.87 17.53 -3.00
C ASP A 247 0.45 16.66 -4.19
N ALA A 248 1.07 15.50 -4.40
CA ALA A 248 0.74 14.61 -5.51
C ALA A 248 -0.69 14.05 -5.39
N THR A 249 -1.12 13.70 -4.17
CA THR A 249 -2.46 13.14 -3.92
C THR A 249 -3.53 14.22 -3.77
N GLY A 250 -3.14 15.45 -3.42
CA GLY A 250 -4.06 16.51 -3.01
C GLY A 250 -4.83 16.17 -1.73
N LYS A 251 -4.35 15.22 -0.92
CA LYS A 251 -4.99 14.76 0.33
C LYS A 251 -4.16 15.14 1.55
N ARG A 252 -4.83 15.20 2.70
CA ARG A 252 -4.11 15.27 3.98
C ARG A 252 -3.44 13.92 4.25
N VAL A 253 -2.16 13.96 4.59
CA VAL A 253 -1.36 12.79 4.93
C VAL A 253 -1.17 12.72 6.44
N GLU A 254 -1.58 11.61 7.03
CA GLU A 254 -1.37 11.29 8.44
C GLU A 254 -0.27 10.23 8.54
N VAL A 255 0.85 10.56 9.18
CA VAL A 255 1.96 9.62 9.39
C VAL A 255 1.70 8.80 10.64
N SER A 256 1.75 7.47 10.50
CA SER A 256 1.59 6.54 11.61
C SER A 256 2.63 6.80 12.70
N PRO A 257 2.26 6.73 13.99
CA PRO A 257 3.21 6.86 15.08
C PRO A 257 4.20 5.70 15.14
N GLU A 258 3.84 4.56 14.56
CA GLU A 258 4.66 3.36 14.48
C GLU A 258 5.07 3.10 13.04
N THR A 259 6.38 2.93 12.80
CA THR A 259 6.87 2.54 11.47
C THR A 259 6.29 1.17 11.07
N GLU A 260 6.15 0.25 12.03
CA GLU A 260 5.65 -1.12 11.85
C GLU A 260 4.18 -1.26 12.31
N SER A 261 3.29 -0.58 11.58
CA SER A 261 1.85 -0.53 11.88
C SER A 261 1.16 -1.91 11.82
N THR A 262 1.79 -2.89 11.17
CA THR A 262 1.39 -4.31 11.14
C THR A 262 1.17 -4.89 12.54
N THR A 263 2.11 -4.64 13.46
CA THR A 263 2.05 -5.21 14.82
C THR A 263 0.90 -4.59 15.63
N LEU A 264 0.64 -3.31 15.41
CA LEU A 264 -0.45 -2.58 16.06
C LEU A 264 -1.82 -3.12 15.66
N GLY A 265 -2.03 -3.44 14.38
CA GLY A 265 -3.29 -4.03 13.92
C GLY A 265 -3.54 -5.43 14.47
N ALA A 266 -2.49 -6.26 14.53
CA ALA A 266 -2.59 -7.57 15.19
C ALA A 266 -2.91 -7.42 16.69
N ALA A 267 -2.32 -6.44 17.37
CA ALA A 267 -2.59 -6.15 18.77
C ALA A 267 -4.02 -5.63 19.01
N PHE A 268 -4.53 -4.73 18.18
CA PHE A 268 -5.92 -4.25 18.26
C PHE A 268 -6.92 -5.37 18.04
N LEU A 269 -6.68 -6.24 17.05
CA LEU A 269 -7.58 -7.34 16.77
C LEU A 269 -7.53 -8.40 17.88
N ALA A 270 -6.33 -8.76 18.37
CA ALA A 270 -6.19 -9.71 19.48
C ALA A 270 -6.79 -9.16 20.78
N GLY A 271 -6.50 -7.90 21.11
CA GLY A 271 -7.00 -7.26 22.33
C GLY A 271 -8.52 -7.11 22.35
N SER A 272 -9.14 -6.82 21.20
CA SER A 272 -10.61 -6.81 21.09
C SER A 272 -11.22 -8.23 21.11
N ALA A 273 -10.46 -9.26 20.74
CA ALA A 273 -10.90 -10.66 20.84
C ALA A 273 -10.83 -11.19 22.28
N THR A 274 -9.85 -10.75 23.07
CA THR A 274 -9.61 -11.22 24.45
C THR A 274 -10.20 -10.32 25.53
N GLY A 275 -10.86 -9.22 25.14
CA GLY A 275 -11.56 -8.31 26.05
C GLY A 275 -10.69 -7.23 26.69
N LEU A 276 -9.48 -6.98 26.17
CA LEU A 276 -8.69 -5.78 26.52
C LEU A 276 -9.41 -4.50 26.07
N TRP A 277 -10.05 -4.57 24.89
CA TRP A 277 -11.01 -3.58 24.42
C TRP A 277 -12.36 -4.25 24.18
N SER A 278 -13.45 -3.53 24.37
CA SER A 278 -14.82 -4.04 24.18
C SER A 278 -15.12 -4.27 22.70
N THR A 279 -14.57 -3.42 21.83
CA THR A 279 -14.74 -3.49 20.37
C THR A 279 -13.45 -3.15 19.63
N LEU A 280 -13.40 -3.50 18.34
CA LEU A 280 -12.30 -3.07 17.48
C LEU A 280 -12.28 -1.54 17.31
N ASP A 281 -13.45 -0.90 17.23
CA ASP A 281 -13.58 0.56 17.19
C ASP A 281 -12.94 1.25 18.41
N GLU A 282 -13.15 0.69 19.60
CA GLU A 282 -12.53 1.19 20.83
C GLU A 282 -11.00 1.08 20.75
N ALA A 283 -10.47 -0.07 20.31
CA ALA A 283 -9.04 -0.28 20.15
C ALA A 283 -8.42 0.73 19.18
N VAL A 284 -8.97 0.89 17.98
CA VAL A 284 -8.42 1.81 16.96
C VAL A 284 -8.59 3.27 17.32
N SER A 285 -9.52 3.63 18.22
CA SER A 285 -9.71 5.01 18.67
C SER A 285 -8.50 5.58 19.42
N THR A 286 -7.66 4.69 19.98
CA THR A 286 -6.41 5.01 20.67
C THR A 286 -5.32 5.46 19.71
N TRP A 287 -5.42 5.10 18.42
CA TRP A 287 -4.47 5.52 17.40
C TRP A 287 -4.54 7.03 17.19
N LYS A 288 -3.38 7.67 17.10
CA LYS A 288 -3.20 9.09 16.74
C LYS A 288 -2.01 9.22 15.81
N PRO A 289 -2.08 10.09 14.78
CA PRO A 289 -0.95 10.30 13.90
C PRO A 289 0.20 10.97 14.64
N ALA A 290 1.44 10.59 14.34
CA ALA A 290 2.62 11.30 14.85
C ALA A 290 2.81 12.64 14.14
N THR A 291 2.42 12.73 12.86
CA THR A 291 2.54 13.97 12.08
C THR A 291 1.39 14.05 11.08
N ILE A 292 0.92 15.28 10.86
CA ILE A 292 -0.11 15.59 9.87
C ILE A 292 0.47 16.59 8.88
N VAL A 293 0.37 16.26 7.59
CA VAL A 293 0.84 17.10 6.49
C VAL A 293 -0.32 17.37 5.54
N THR A 294 -0.55 18.63 5.19
CA THR A 294 -1.56 19.03 4.21
C THR A 294 -0.89 19.44 2.90
N PRO A 295 -1.58 19.31 1.75
CA PRO A 295 -1.06 19.81 0.47
C PRO A 295 -0.71 21.30 0.60
N ALA A 296 0.46 21.68 0.10
CA ALA A 296 0.99 23.04 0.16
C ALA A 296 0.82 23.77 -1.19
N ASN A 297 0.98 23.06 -2.30
CA ASN A 297 0.83 23.64 -3.64
C ASN A 297 -0.63 23.97 -3.93
N ASP A 298 -0.91 24.96 -4.78
CA ASP A 298 -2.28 25.25 -5.20
C ASP A 298 -2.86 24.15 -6.13
N PRO A 299 -4.20 24.05 -6.28
CA PRO A 299 -4.81 23.01 -7.11
C PRO A 299 -4.39 23.01 -8.59
N ALA A 300 -4.08 24.17 -9.16
CA ALA A 300 -3.71 24.28 -10.57
C ALA A 300 -2.30 23.74 -10.81
N MET A 301 -1.35 24.11 -9.94
CA MET A 301 0.02 23.59 -9.96
C MET A 301 0.05 22.07 -9.75
N ARG A 302 -0.74 21.55 -8.81
CA ARG A 302 -0.86 20.09 -8.60
C ARG A 302 -1.39 19.42 -9.86
N SER A 303 -2.44 19.98 -10.48
CA SER A 303 -3.02 19.43 -11.71
C SER A 303 -2.04 19.44 -12.88
N GLU A 304 -1.22 20.49 -13.02
CA GLU A 304 -0.15 20.55 -14.01
C GLU A 304 0.94 19.52 -13.76
N SER A 305 1.45 19.42 -12.52
CA SER A 305 2.44 18.40 -12.16
C SER A 305 1.92 17.00 -12.43
N ARG A 306 0.65 16.71 -12.08
CA ARG A 306 -0.01 15.44 -12.39
C ARG A 306 -0.09 15.16 -13.88
N ARG A 307 -0.35 16.15 -14.74
CA ARG A 307 -0.34 15.98 -16.20
C ARG A 307 1.06 15.65 -16.72
N ASN A 308 2.07 16.39 -16.29
CA ASN A 308 3.47 16.16 -16.69
C ASN A 308 3.98 14.78 -16.25
N TRP A 309 3.58 14.35 -15.05
CA TRP A 309 3.81 13.01 -14.54
C TRP A 309 3.21 11.93 -15.46
N LEU A 310 1.91 12.03 -15.79
CA LEU A 310 1.23 11.04 -16.62
C LEU A 310 1.84 10.94 -18.03
N ASP A 311 2.27 12.06 -18.62
CA ASP A 311 3.00 12.08 -19.89
C ASP A 311 4.37 11.38 -19.77
N SER A 312 5.06 11.58 -18.65
CA SER A 312 6.34 10.90 -18.38
C SER A 312 6.16 9.39 -18.24
N VAL A 313 5.08 8.92 -17.61
CA VAL A 313 4.73 7.49 -17.51
C VAL A 313 4.57 6.87 -18.90
N GLN A 314 3.91 7.55 -19.85
CA GLN A 314 3.74 7.02 -21.20
C GLN A 314 5.09 6.75 -21.90
N LYS A 315 6.11 7.57 -21.63
CA LYS A 315 7.45 7.42 -22.21
C LYS A 315 8.25 6.27 -21.58
N ALA A 316 7.87 5.80 -20.39
CA ALA A 316 8.54 4.71 -19.68
C ALA A 316 7.95 3.33 -20.00
N ARG A 317 6.75 3.28 -20.58
CA ARG A 317 5.99 2.06 -20.90
C ARG A 317 6.55 1.32 -22.11
N GLY A 318 6.25 0.02 -22.20
CA GLY A 318 6.55 -0.76 -23.40
C GLY A 318 8.04 -0.96 -23.67
N TRP A 319 8.91 -0.63 -22.72
CA TRP A 319 10.36 -0.61 -22.94
C TRP A 319 10.92 -2.00 -23.25
N ILE A 320 10.40 -3.03 -22.56
CA ILE A 320 10.62 -4.44 -22.89
C ILE A 320 9.30 -5.04 -23.39
N PRO A 321 9.07 -5.12 -24.71
CA PRO A 321 7.79 -5.51 -25.29
C PRO A 321 7.24 -6.85 -24.79
N ASP A 322 8.10 -7.87 -24.69
CA ASP A 322 7.69 -9.22 -24.26
C ASP A 322 7.14 -9.23 -22.83
N LEU A 323 7.70 -8.41 -21.94
CA LEU A 323 7.21 -8.28 -20.56
C LEU A 323 5.97 -7.39 -20.47
N SER A 324 5.87 -6.36 -21.33
CA SER A 324 4.69 -5.49 -21.42
C SER A 324 3.47 -6.21 -22.01
N ALA A 325 3.67 -7.32 -22.73
CA ALA A 325 2.60 -8.13 -23.29
C ALA A 325 1.99 -9.12 -22.28
N LEU A 326 2.58 -9.26 -21.08
CA LEU A 326 2.05 -10.13 -20.03
C LEU A 326 0.81 -9.48 -19.40
N ASP A 327 -0.29 -10.24 -19.34
CA ASP A 327 -1.49 -9.86 -18.60
C ASP A 327 -1.91 -11.02 -17.68
N PHE A 328 -2.08 -10.71 -16.40
CA PHE A 328 -2.46 -11.66 -15.33
C PHE A 328 -3.69 -11.14 -14.58
#